data_AF-A0A4Q3YBS0-F1
#
_entry.id   AF-A0A4Q3YBS0-F1
#
_cell.length_a   1.000
_cell.length_b   1.000
_cell.length_c   1.000
_cell.angle_alpha   90.00
_cell.angle_beta   90.00
_cell.angle_gamma   90.00
#
_symmetry.space_group_name_H-M   'P 1'
#
loop_
_entity.id
_entity.type
_entity.pdbx_description
1 polymer ?
#
loop_
_entity_poly.entity_id
_entity_poly.type
_entity_poly.pdbx_seq_one_letter_code
_entity_poly.pdbx_strand_id
1 'polypeptide(L)' 'MGRVEVNLMLDADGAETARSLGLNMSRLAEAAIIEAGKVERNRLWREANQSAIVAYAQEVANEGLPLAGYRSF' A
#
# COMPACT_ATOMS: atom_id res chain seq x y z
N MET A 1 -14.50 11.96 -6.50
CA MET A 1 -13.32 11.61 -7.32
C MET A 1 -13.81 11.29 -8.72
N GLY A 2 -13.24 11.89 -9.75
CA GLY A 2 -13.59 11.59 -11.15
C GLY A 2 -12.92 10.32 -11.63
N ARG A 3 -13.50 9.65 -12.63
CA ARG A 3 -12.85 8.56 -13.37
C ARG A 3 -12.15 9.13 -14.60
N VAL A 4 -11.00 8.58 -14.93
CA VAL A 4 -10.23 8.95 -16.13
C VAL A 4 -10.08 7.69 -16.98
N GLU A 5 -10.29 7.83 -18.29
CA GLU A 5 -10.00 6.75 -19.23
C GLU A 5 -8.50 6.67 -19.50
N VAL A 6 -7.98 5.46 -19.47
CA VAL A 6 -6.56 5.18 -19.73
C VAL A 6 -6.45 3.99 -20.66
N ASN A 7 -5.55 4.07 -21.63
CA ASN A 7 -5.24 2.96 -22.53
C ASN A 7 -4.10 2.13 -21.92
N LEU A 8 -4.32 0.82 -21.77
CA LEU A 8 -3.41 -0.12 -21.10
C LEU A 8 -3.20 -1.34 -21.99
N MET A 9 -1.96 -1.81 -22.08
CA MET A 9 -1.65 -3.10 -22.72
C MET A 9 -1.68 -4.21 -21.66
N LEU A 10 -2.37 -5.29 -21.98
CA LEU A 10 -2.45 -6.50 -21.15
C LEU A 10 -1.97 -7.68 -21.98
N ASP A 11 -1.49 -8.71 -21.28
CA ASP A 11 -1.20 -10.00 -21.89
C ASP A 11 -2.46 -10.58 -22.58
N ALA A 12 -2.28 -11.08 -23.80
CA ALA A 12 -3.38 -11.53 -24.64
C ALA A 12 -4.12 -12.73 -24.02
N ASP A 13 -3.37 -13.72 -23.53
CA ASP A 13 -3.93 -14.94 -22.94
C ASP A 13 -4.71 -14.61 -21.66
N GLY A 14 -4.16 -13.70 -20.84
CA GLY A 14 -4.83 -13.18 -19.65
C GLY A 14 -6.14 -12.44 -19.97
N ALA A 15 -6.14 -11.59 -21.00
CA ALA A 15 -7.32 -10.84 -21.42
C ALA A 15 -8.40 -11.76 -22.02
N GLU A 16 -8.02 -12.76 -22.81
CA GLU A 16 -8.95 -13.77 -23.34
C GLU A 16 -9.56 -14.62 -22.22
N THR A 17 -8.75 -15.05 -21.26
CA THR A 17 -9.21 -15.80 -20.08
C THR A 17 -10.21 -14.97 -19.26
N ALA A 18 -9.90 -13.70 -19.01
CA ALA A 18 -10.82 -12.82 -18.30
C ALA A 18 -12.15 -12.64 -19.04
N ARG A 19 -12.09 -12.51 -20.38
CA ARG A 19 -13.28 -12.37 -21.23
C ARG A 19 -14.12 -13.64 -21.24
N SER A 20 -13.52 -14.82 -21.37
CA SER A 20 -14.25 -16.10 -21.40
C SER A 20 -14.97 -16.39 -20.08
N LEU A 21 -14.43 -15.89 -18.97
CA LEU A 21 -15.01 -15.98 -17.63
C LEU A 21 -15.97 -14.83 -17.29
N GLY A 22 -16.20 -13.87 -18.21
CA GLY A 22 -17.10 -12.73 -17.98
C GLY A 22 -16.60 -11.74 -16.92
N LEU A 23 -15.29 -11.68 -16.69
CA LEU A 23 -14.70 -10.79 -15.68
C LEU A 23 -14.70 -9.34 -16.15
N ASN A 24 -14.94 -8.42 -15.21
CA ASN A 24 -14.84 -7.00 -15.48
C ASN A 24 -13.38 -6.53 -15.37
N MET A 25 -12.67 -6.53 -16.51
CA MET A 25 -11.25 -6.17 -16.57
C MET A 25 -10.95 -4.77 -16.02
N SER A 26 -11.80 -3.77 -16.31
CA SER A 26 -11.60 -2.42 -15.81
C SER A 26 -11.65 -2.35 -14.28
N ARG A 27 -12.59 -3.08 -13.65
CA ARG A 27 -12.68 -3.18 -12.19
C ARG A 27 -11.50 -3.92 -11.58
N LEU A 28 -11.04 -4.99 -12.22
CA LEU A 28 -9.87 -5.74 -11.78
C LEU A 28 -8.60 -4.88 -11.85
N ALA A 29 -8.41 -4.17 -12.97
CA ALA A 29 -7.29 -3.24 -13.15
C ALA A 29 -7.33 -2.09 -12.13
N GLU A 30 -8.50 -1.49 -11.91
CA GLU A 30 -8.69 -0.43 -10.90
C GLU A 30 -8.29 -0.92 -9.50
N ALA A 31 -8.79 -2.08 -9.07
CA ALA A 31 -8.45 -2.65 -7.77
C ALA A 31 -6.95 -2.94 -7.65
N ALA A 32 -6.34 -3.54 -8.67
CA ALA A 32 -4.91 -3.86 -8.68
C ALA A 32 -4.05 -2.59 -8.59
N ILE A 33 -4.39 -1.53 -9.33
CA ILE A 33 -3.67 -0.25 -9.31
C ILE A 33 -3.81 0.43 -7.95
N ILE A 34 -5.00 0.42 -7.35
CA ILE A 34 -5.23 1.00 -6.02
C ILE A 34 -4.38 0.29 -4.97
N GLU A 35 -4.37 -1.05 -4.96
CA GLU A 35 -3.58 -1.82 -4.01
C GLU A 35 -2.07 -1.62 -4.22
N ALA A 36 -1.59 -1.69 -5.47
CA ALA A 36 -0.20 -1.40 -5.79
C ALA A 36 0.21 0.00 -5.34
N GLY A 37 -0.63 1.01 -5.59
CA GLY A 37 -0.40 2.38 -5.15
C GLY A 37 -0.42 2.57 -3.64
N LYS A 38 -1.22 1.79 -2.89
CA LYS A 38 -1.15 1.78 -1.41
C LYS A 38 0.17 1.20 -0.93
N VAL A 39 0.56 0.04 -1.46
CA VAL A 39 1.81 -0.65 -1.09
C VAL A 39 3.02 0.24 -1.35
N GLU A 40 3.10 0.84 -2.54
CA GLU A 40 4.25 1.66 -2.93
C GLU A 40 4.33 2.95 -2.12
N ARG A 41 3.19 3.62 -1.87
CA ARG A 41 3.17 4.79 -0.97
C ARG A 41 3.64 4.45 0.43
N ASN A 42 3.24 3.30 0.97
CA ASN A 42 3.70 2.84 2.28
C ASN A 42 5.20 2.51 2.29
N ARG A 43 5.74 1.97 1.18
CA ARG A 43 7.18 1.75 1.03
C ARG A 43 7.95 3.06 1.02
N LEU A 44 7.56 4.01 0.16
CA LEU A 44 8.17 5.34 0.06
C LEU A 44 8.08 6.12 1.37
N TRP A 45 6.94 6.04 2.06
CA TRP A 45 6.79 6.69 3.36
C TRP A 45 7.75 6.10 4.40
N ARG A 46 7.88 4.76 4.48
CA ARG A 46 8.83 4.12 5.40
C ARG A 46 10.27 4.51 5.11
N GLU A 47 10.64 4.57 3.84
CA GLU A 47 11.98 4.98 3.40
C GLU A 47 12.26 6.44 3.78
N ALA A 48 11.33 7.35 3.46
CA ALA A 48 11.45 8.77 3.81
C ALA A 48 11.49 9.03 5.33
N ASN A 49 10.86 8.16 6.14
CA ASN A 49 10.79 8.31 7.59
C ASN A 49 11.74 7.36 8.34
N GLN A 50 12.65 6.66 7.64
CA GLN A 50 13.51 5.65 8.25
C GLN A 50 14.33 6.22 9.41
N SER A 51 14.90 7.41 9.26
CA SER A 51 15.69 8.07 10.30
C SER A 51 14.87 8.36 11.57
N ALA A 52 13.66 8.89 11.42
CA ALA A 52 12.76 9.17 12.52
C ALA A 52 12.30 7.88 13.23
N ILE A 53 12.01 6.83 12.46
CA ILE A 53 11.63 5.51 13.00
C ILE A 53 12.78 4.92 13.82
N VAL A 54 14.01 4.96 13.30
CA VAL A 54 15.20 4.46 14.01
C VAL A 54 15.48 5.28 15.26
N ALA A 55 15.40 6.61 15.18
CA ALA A 55 15.61 7.49 16.34
C ALA A 55 14.61 7.18 17.45
N TYR A 56 13.33 7.06 17.12
CA TYR A 56 12.29 6.71 18.09
C TYR A 56 12.47 5.30 18.67
N ALA A 57 12.85 4.31 17.84
CA ALA A 57 13.13 2.96 18.33
C ALA A 57 14.30 2.94 19.33
N GLN A 58 15.33 3.76 19.09
CA GLN A 58 16.46 3.88 20.01
C GLN A 58 16.06 4.57 21.32
N GLU A 59 15.25 5.62 21.26
CA GLU A 59 14.68 6.30 22.43
C GLU A 59 13.89 5.31 23.29
N VAL A 60 12.97 4.54 22.69
CA VAL A 60 12.18 3.52 23.40
C VAL A 60 13.06 2.41 23.98
N ALA A 61 14.13 2.01 23.29
CA ALA A 61 15.06 1.00 23.81
C ALA A 61 15.85 1.50 25.02
N ASN A 62 16.20 2.78 25.05
CA ASN A 62 16.99 3.40 26.12
C ASN A 62 16.14 3.81 27.32
N GLU A 63 14.96 4.39 27.06
CA GLU A 63 14.13 5.10 28.05
C GLU A 63 12.84 4.33 28.39
N GLY A 64 12.52 3.29 27.62
CA GLY A 64 11.24 2.59 27.70
C GLY A 64 10.14 3.31 26.94
N LEU A 65 8.92 2.74 26.98
CA LEU A 65 7.78 3.37 26.32
C LEU A 65 7.39 4.66 27.04
N PRO A 66 7.24 5.79 26.31
CA PRO A 66 6.71 7.01 26.89
C PRO A 66 5.37 6.74 27.58
N LEU A 67 5.20 7.34 28.76
CA LEU A 67 3.98 7.24 29.57
C LEU A 67 3.62 5.83 30.06
N ALA A 68 4.49 4.83 29.91
CA ALA A 68 4.22 3.46 30.40
C ALA A 68 3.88 3.42 31.90
N GLY A 69 4.49 4.30 32.71
CA GLY A 69 4.22 4.41 34.15
C GLY A 69 2.81 4.88 34.51
N TYR A 70 2.03 5.39 33.55
CA TYR A 70 0.63 5.79 33.74
C TYR A 70 -0.38 4.77 33.19
N ARG A 71 0.08 3.62 32.70
CA ARG A 71 -0.79 2.57 32.17
C ARG A 71 -1.55 1.89 33.31
N SER A 72 -2.87 2.02 33.34
CA SER A 72 -3.73 1.51 34.42
C SER A 72 -4.39 0.15 34.16
N PHE A 73 -4.12 -0.49 33.01
CA PHE A 73 -4.60 -1.83 32.65
C PHE A 73 -3.78 -2.49 31.52
#